data_AF-A0A0B0D2Y7-F1
#
_entry.id   AF-A0A0B0D2Y7-F1
#
_cell.length_a   1.000
_cell.length_b   1.000
_cell.length_c   1.000
_cell.angle_alpha   90.00
_cell.angle_beta   90.00
_cell.angle_gamma   90.00
#
_symmetry.space_group_name_H-M   'P 1'
#
loop_
_entity.id
_entity.type
_entity.pdbx_description
1 polymer ?
#
loop_
_entity_poly.entity_id
_entity_poly.type
_entity_poly.pdbx_seq_one_letter_code
_entity_poly.pdbx_strand_id
1 'polypeptide(L)'
;LIELMENAFSKDAQLDEIRGVMNSSGEGKWTVETALELETSAPVITMSLMTRYRSQENDTFSGKVVAALRNEFGGHEVVKK
;
A
#
# COMPACT_ATOMS: atom_id res chain seq x y z
N LEU A 1 3.55 -7.02 -12.14
CA LEU A 1 2.52 -6.71 -11.12
C LEU A 1 1.25 -7.51 -11.32
N ILE A 2 0.72 -7.63 -12.55
CA ILE A 2 -0.52 -8.41 -12.81
C ILE A 2 -0.37 -9.88 -12.41
N GLU A 3 0.74 -10.54 -12.78
CA GLU A 3 1.04 -11.93 -12.36
C GLU A 3 1.13 -12.08 -10.83
N LEU A 4 1.68 -11.09 -10.13
CA LEU A 4 1.72 -11.10 -8.66
C LEU A 4 0.31 -10.97 -8.06
N MET A 5 -0.55 -10.18 -8.69
CA MET A 5 -1.94 -10.04 -8.27
C MET A 5 -2.73 -11.32 -8.53
N GLU A 6 -2.51 -11.98 -9.68
CA GLU A 6 -3.04 -13.31 -9.97
C GLU A 6 -2.61 -14.34 -8.91
N ASN A 7 -1.30 -14.37 -8.58
CA ASN A 7 -0.78 -15.24 -7.54
C ASN A 7 -1.44 -14.96 -6.18
N ALA A 8 -1.61 -13.69 -5.79
CA ALA A 8 -2.30 -13.34 -4.55
C ALA A 8 -3.74 -13.88 -4.51
N PHE A 9 -4.51 -13.68 -5.59
CA PHE A 9 -5.89 -14.18 -5.68
C PHE A 9 -5.99 -15.71 -5.79
N SER A 10 -4.98 -16.39 -6.33
CA SER A 10 -4.94 -17.86 -6.33
C SER A 10 -4.81 -18.46 -4.92
N LYS A 11 -4.19 -17.72 -3.99
CA LYS A 11 -4.01 -18.12 -2.58
C LYS A 11 -5.28 -17.85 -1.77
N ASP A 12 -5.86 -16.67 -1.97
CA ASP A 12 -7.13 -16.26 -1.36
C ASP A 12 -7.92 -15.40 -2.35
N ALA A 13 -8.95 -16.00 -2.95
CA ALA A 13 -9.74 -15.37 -4.01
C ALA A 13 -10.52 -14.13 -3.53
N GLN A 14 -10.75 -13.97 -2.22
CA GLN A 14 -11.48 -12.83 -1.66
C GLN A 14 -10.60 -11.91 -0.80
N LEU A 15 -9.33 -12.29 -0.57
CA LEU A 15 -8.40 -11.58 0.33
C LEU A 15 -8.99 -11.41 1.74
N ASP A 16 -9.76 -12.38 2.23
CA ASP A 16 -10.44 -12.35 3.51
C ASP A 16 -9.52 -12.65 4.71
N GLU A 17 -8.37 -13.28 4.47
CA GLU A 17 -7.38 -13.58 5.51
C GLU A 17 -6.57 -12.35 5.96
N ILE A 18 -6.58 -11.28 5.17
CA ILE A 18 -5.78 -10.06 5.42
C ILE A 18 -6.65 -8.82 5.56
N ARG A 19 -6.13 -7.83 6.27
CA ARG A 19 -6.64 -6.46 6.31
C ARG A 19 -5.91 -5.59 5.29
N GLY A 20 -6.60 -4.62 4.71
CA GLY A 20 -6.08 -3.67 3.73
C GLY A 20 -5.15 -2.60 4.28
N VAL A 21 -4.39 -2.90 5.33
CA VAL A 21 -3.47 -1.98 6.01
C VAL A 21 -2.14 -1.92 5.26
N MET A 22 -1.68 -0.70 4.94
CA MET A 22 -0.47 -0.46 4.16
C MET A 22 0.61 0.23 4.98
N ASN A 23 1.33 -0.55 5.80
CA ASN A 23 2.44 -0.03 6.60
C ASN A 23 3.50 0.66 5.72
N SER A 24 4.11 1.72 6.27
CA SER A 24 5.13 2.55 5.60
C SER A 24 6.42 2.52 6.41
N SER A 25 7.54 2.40 5.70
CA SER A 25 8.92 2.45 6.23
C SER A 25 9.48 3.88 6.31
N GLY A 26 8.75 4.88 5.80
CA GLY A 26 9.09 6.30 5.94
C GLY A 26 9.59 6.99 4.66
N GLU A 27 10.05 6.26 3.65
CA GLU A 27 10.64 6.84 2.43
C GLU A 27 9.62 7.66 1.63
N GLY A 28 8.35 7.25 1.64
CA GLY A 28 7.27 8.03 1.02
C GLY A 28 7.05 9.37 1.72
N LYS A 29 7.18 9.43 3.05
CA LYS A 29 7.09 10.66 3.82
C LYS A 29 8.28 11.56 3.53
N TRP A 30 9.49 11.02 3.62
CA TRP A 30 10.73 11.74 3.30
C TRP A 30 10.70 12.34 1.88
N THR A 31 10.17 11.59 0.90
CA THR A 31 10.03 12.08 -0.49
C THR A 31 9.08 13.28 -0.59
N VAL A 32 7.95 13.25 0.12
CA VAL A 32 6.98 14.36 0.13
C VAL A 32 7.56 15.58 0.85
N GLU A 33 8.25 15.38 1.98
CA GLU A 33 8.94 16.46 2.70
C GLU A 33 10.00 17.13 1.81
N THR A 34 10.84 16.33 1.14
CA THR A 34 11.85 16.84 0.20
C THR A 34 11.23 17.59 -0.98
N ALA A 35 10.11 17.10 -1.53
CA ALA A 35 9.41 17.78 -2.61
C ALA A 35 8.90 19.17 -2.19
N LEU A 36 8.43 19.32 -0.94
CA LEU A 36 8.02 20.60 -0.39
C LEU A 36 9.21 21.55 -0.20
N GLU A 37 10.32 21.06 0.34
CA GLU A 37 11.56 21.83 0.53
C GLU A 37 12.12 22.36 -0.79
N LEU A 38 12.04 21.56 -1.85
CA LEU A 38 12.52 21.91 -3.19
C LEU A 38 11.47 22.60 -4.06
N GLU A 39 10.31 22.96 -3.51
CA GLU A 39 9.17 23.54 -4.25
C GLU A 39 8.80 22.75 -5.52
N THR A 40 8.96 21.42 -5.47
CA THR A 40 8.79 20.51 -6.60
C THR A 40 7.44 19.79 -6.54
N SER A 41 6.73 19.72 -7.66
CA SER A 41 5.43 19.08 -7.73
C SER A 41 5.53 17.55 -7.60
N ALA A 42 4.92 16.97 -6.56
CA ALA A 42 4.85 15.52 -6.33
C ALA A 42 3.44 14.99 -5.96
N PRO A 43 2.35 15.45 -6.60
CA PRO A 43 0.98 15.23 -6.12
C PRO A 43 0.58 13.75 -6.01
N VAL A 44 1.00 12.91 -6.96
CA VAL A 44 0.63 11.47 -6.98
C VAL A 44 1.33 10.71 -5.84
N ILE A 45 2.58 11.08 -5.51
CA ILE A 45 3.32 10.47 -4.40
C ILE A 45 2.69 10.91 -3.08
N THR A 46 2.34 12.20 -2.94
CA THR A 46 1.62 12.72 -1.77
C THR A 46 0.29 11.99 -1.58
N MET A 47 -0.52 11.84 -2.62
CA MET A 47 -1.78 11.10 -2.54
C MET A 47 -1.59 9.62 -2.21
N SER A 48 -0.53 9.00 -2.74
CA SER A 48 -0.17 7.62 -2.41
C SER A 48 0.20 7.47 -0.93
N LEU A 49 0.94 8.43 -0.35
CA LEU A 49 1.25 8.46 1.07
C LEU A 49 -0.01 8.63 1.92
N MET A 50 -0.89 9.58 1.57
CA MET A 50 -2.14 9.80 2.30
C MET A 50 -3.09 8.59 2.23
N THR A 51 -3.11 7.88 1.10
CA THR A 51 -3.86 6.62 0.96
C THR A 51 -3.37 5.55 1.94
N ARG A 52 -2.07 5.49 2.21
CA ARG A 52 -1.51 4.58 3.22
C ARG A 52 -1.96 4.96 4.62
N TYR A 53 -1.99 6.25 4.96
CA TYR A 53 -2.51 6.69 6.25
C TYR A 53 -3.99 6.35 6.41
N ARG A 54 -4.81 6.63 5.38
CA ARG A 54 -6.24 6.25 5.35
C ARG A 54 -6.45 4.75 5.58
N SER A 55 -5.54 3.90 5.09
CA SER A 55 -5.63 2.44 5.24
C SER A 55 -5.55 1.95 6.70
N GLN A 56 -5.03 2.77 7.61
CA GLN A 56 -4.97 2.47 9.04
C GLN A 56 -6.33 2.60 9.71
N GLU A 57 -7.21 3.44 9.16
CA GLU A 57 -8.54 3.74 9.71
C GLU A 57 -9.60 2.79 9.15
N ASN A 58 -9.62 2.61 7.83
CA ASN A 58 -10.68 1.88 7.14
C ASN A 58 -10.12 0.70 6.34
N ASP A 59 -10.62 -0.50 6.67
CA ASP A 59 -10.35 -1.69 5.87
C ASP A 59 -11.21 -1.67 4.60
N THR A 60 -10.58 -1.84 3.44
CA THR A 60 -11.24 -1.78 2.14
C THR A 60 -10.69 -2.87 1.24
N PHE A 61 -11.53 -3.40 0.34
CA PHE A 61 -11.08 -4.40 -0.63
C PHE A 61 -9.93 -3.90 -1.52
N SER A 62 -10.02 -2.66 -2.01
CA SER A 62 -8.90 -2.02 -2.72
C SER A 62 -7.63 -1.93 -1.87
N GLY A 63 -7.79 -1.75 -0.55
CA GLY A 63 -6.67 -1.74 0.39
C GLY A 63 -6.00 -3.11 0.51
N LYS A 64 -6.82 -4.17 0.60
CA LYS A 64 -6.37 -5.57 0.64
C LYS A 64 -5.59 -5.94 -0.62
N VAL A 65 -6.08 -5.54 -1.79
CA VAL A 65 -5.37 -5.71 -3.06
C VAL A 65 -3.95 -5.11 -3.01
N VAL A 66 -3.82 -3.87 -2.55
CA VAL A 66 -2.52 -3.19 -2.47
C VAL A 66 -1.64 -3.84 -1.41
N ALA A 67 -2.19 -4.24 -0.26
CA ALA A 67 -1.45 -4.94 0.78
C ALA A 67 -0.88 -6.28 0.27
N ALA A 68 -1.71 -7.08 -0.42
CA ALA A 68 -1.28 -8.33 -1.04
C ALA A 68 -0.18 -8.11 -2.09
N LEU A 69 -0.36 -7.16 -2.99
CA LEU A 69 0.63 -6.86 -4.03
C LEU A 69 1.98 -6.42 -3.44
N ARG A 70 1.95 -5.66 -2.34
CA ARG A 70 3.17 -5.24 -1.61
C ARG A 70 3.88 -6.43 -0.96
N ASN A 71 3.13 -7.43 -0.49
CA ASN A 71 3.70 -8.66 0.03
C ASN A 71 4.36 -9.48 -1.08
N GLU A 72 3.67 -9.70 -2.21
CA GLU A 72 4.20 -10.47 -3.34
C GLU A 72 5.43 -9.83 -3.98
N PHE A 73 5.44 -8.50 -4.13
CA PHE A 73 6.55 -7.80 -4.79
C PHE A 73 7.75 -7.57 -3.86
N GLY A 74 7.49 -7.10 -2.63
CA GLY A 74 8.52 -6.57 -1.74
C GLY A 74 8.63 -7.30 -0.40
N GLY A 75 7.89 -8.38 -0.19
CA GLY A 75 7.90 -9.13 1.07
C GLY A 75 7.35 -8.34 2.26
N HIS A 76 6.62 -7.25 2.03
CA HIS A 76 6.05 -6.45 3.12
C HIS A 76 5.02 -7.28 3.91
N GLU A 77 5.12 -7.26 5.24
CA GLU A 77 4.16 -7.97 6.09
C GLU A 77 2.72 -7.47 5.89
N VAL A 78 1.79 -8.43 5.84
CA VAL A 78 0.36 -8.19 5.84
C VAL A 78 -0.19 -8.26 7.26
N VAL A 79 -1.18 -7.44 7.55
CA VAL A 79 -1.93 -7.54 8.81
C VAL A 79 -3.00 -8.62 8.62
N LYS A 80 -2.89 -9.72 9.38
CA LYS A 80 -3.90 -10.79 9.35
C LYS A 80 -5.20 -10.33 10.03
N LYS A 81 -6.31 -10.91 9.62
CA LYS A 81 -7.63 -10.69 10.22
C LYS A 81 -7.78 -11.48 11.53
#